data_AF-A0A6A3SPS8-F1
#
_entry.id   AF-A0A6A3SPS8-F1
#
_cell.length_a   1.000
_cell.length_b   1.000
_cell.length_c   1.000
_cell.angle_alpha   90.00
_cell.angle_beta   90.00
_cell.angle_gamma   90.00
#
_symmetry.space_group_name_H-M   'P 1'
#
loop_
_entity.id
_entity.type
_entity.pdbx_description
1 polymer ?
#
loop_
_entity_poly.entity_id
_entity_poly.type
_entity_poly.pdbx_seq_one_letter_code
_entity_poly.pdbx_strand_id
1 'polypeptide(L)' 'MGPMQTKTPGGCTYAVTFIDDFSRHLTVYFMNKKVEVLEKFKMFKADMKNATGR' A
#
# COMPACT_ATOMS: atom_id res chain seq x y z
N MET A 1 -13.21 2.45 2.13
CA MET A 1 -12.50 3.50 2.88
C MET A 1 -12.70 4.83 2.18
N GLY A 2 -13.13 5.86 2.92
CA GLY A 2 -13.10 7.25 2.48
C GLY A 2 -11.73 7.89 2.73
N PRO A 3 -11.54 9.17 2.38
CA PRO A 3 -10.31 9.87 2.70
C PRO A 3 -10.11 9.97 4.23
N MET A 4 -8.85 9.92 4.65
CA MET A 4 -8.41 10.17 6.03
C MET A 4 -8.76 11.61 6.43
N GLN A 5 -9.20 11.80 7.68
CA GLN A 5 -9.52 13.13 8.22
C GLN A 5 -8.28 14.03 8.25
N THR A 6 -7.14 13.46 8.62
CA THR A 6 -5.86 14.16 8.69
C THR A 6 -5.00 13.76 7.50
N LYS A 7 -4.46 14.75 6.78
CA LYS A 7 -3.50 14.52 5.70
C LYS A 7 -2.13 14.18 6.28
N THR A 8 -1.37 13.35 5.58
CA THR A 8 0.06 13.16 5.91
C THR A 8 0.84 14.44 5.62
N PRO A 9 2.07 14.62 6.17
CA PRO A 9 2.94 15.73 5.78
C PRO A 9 3.19 15.82 4.26
N GLY A 10 3.12 14.69 3.55
CA GLY A 10 3.19 14.61 2.08
C GLY A 10 1.87 14.83 1.35
N GLY A 11 0.81 15.28 2.03
CA GLY A 11 -0.48 15.62 1.43
C GLY A 11 -1.39 14.43 1.08
N CYS A 12 -0.98 13.20 1.37
CA CYS A 12 -1.78 12.02 1.07
C CYS A 12 -3.05 11.99 1.91
N THR A 13 -4.15 11.57 1.29
CA THR A 13 -5.48 11.53 1.91
C THR A 13 -6.03 10.11 2.01
N TYR A 14 -5.32 9.10 1.49
CA TYR A 14 -5.70 7.71 1.59
C TYR A 14 -4.53 6.88 2.08
N ALA A 15 -4.83 5.80 2.79
CA ALA A 15 -3.91 4.72 3.07
C ALA A 15 -4.53 3.39 2.61
N VAL A 16 -3.70 2.48 2.13
CA VAL A 16 -4.07 1.09 1.87
C VAL A 16 -3.09 0.17 2.56
N THR A 17 -3.62 -0.88 3.16
CA THR A 17 -2.86 -1.93 3.82
C THR A 17 -3.01 -3.21 3.02
N PHE A 18 -1.89 -3.78 2.59
CA PHE A 18 -1.84 -5.11 1.99
C PHE A 18 -1.24 -6.07 3.01
N ILE A 19 -1.82 -7.26 3.07
CA ILE A 19 -1.39 -8.33 3.96
C ILE A 19 -1.09 -9.53 3.07
N ASP A 20 0.12 -10.09 3.22
CA ASP A 20 0.44 -11.38 2.66
C ASP A 20 -0.08 -12.48 3.59
N ASP A 21 -0.93 -13.36 3.08
CA ASP A 21 -1.59 -14.37 3.91
C ASP A 21 -0.61 -15.43 4.44
N PHE A 22 0.46 -15.72 3.69
CA PHE A 22 1.44 -16.74 4.06
C PHE A 22 2.42 -16.24 5.14
N SER A 23 3.11 -15.13 4.88
CA SER A 23 4.11 -14.57 5.80
C SER A 23 3.52 -13.71 6.90
N ARG A 24 2.23 -13.35 6.80
CA ARG A 24 1.57 -12.32 7.61
C ARG A 24 2.24 -10.95 7.51
N HIS A 25 3.09 -10.74 6.49
CA HIS A 25 3.75 -9.47 6.24
C HIS A 25 2.70 -8.42 5.86
N LEU A 26 2.81 -7.24 6.48
CA LEU A 26 1.88 -6.14 6.29
C LEU A 26 2.63 -4.94 5.75
N THR A 27 2.15 -4.39 4.64
CA THR A 27 2.72 -3.19 4.03
C THR A 27 1.64 -2.11 3.91
N VAL A 28 1.98 -0.90 4.35
CA VAL A 28 1.09 0.28 4.27
C VAL A 28 1.62 1.24 3.22
N TYR A 29 0.76 1.63 2.28
CA TYR A 29 1.07 2.67 1.30
C TYR A 29 0.14 3.87 1.47
N PHE A 30 0.72 5.07 1.43
CA PHE A 30 -0.03 6.33 1.35
C PHE A 30 -0.30 6.69 -0.12
N MET A 31 -1.48 7.28 -0.38
CA MET A 31 -1.95 7.64 -1.71
C MET A 31 -2.66 8.99 -1.69
N ASN A 32 -2.59 9.72 -2.81
CA ASN A 32 -3.32 10.97 -2.98
C ASN A 32 -4.74 10.73 -3.48
N LYS A 33 -4.93 9.74 -4.36
CA LYS A 33 -6.22 9.37 -4.95
C LYS A 33 -6.48 7.88 -4.76
N LYS A 34 -7.75 7.50 -4.58
CA LYS A 34 -8.18 6.10 -4.45
C LYS A 34 -7.84 5.22 -5.68
N VAL A 35 -7.71 5.82 -6.87
CA VAL A 35 -7.37 5.08 -8.09
C VAL A 35 -5.93 4.53 -8.09
N GLU A 36 -5.06 5.04 -7.22
CA GLU A 36 -3.66 4.59 -7.08
C GLU A 36 -3.55 3.19 -6.43
N VAL A 37 -4.63 2.62 -5.90
CA VAL A 37 -4.63 1.31 -5.21
C VAL A 37 -4.06 0.21 -6.11
N LEU A 38 -4.41 0.19 -7.40
CA LEU A 38 -3.90 -0.81 -8.33
C LEU A 38 -2.39 -0.69 -8.55
N GLU A 39 -1.86 0.53 -8.57
CA GLU A 39 -0.43 0.79 -8.68
C GLU A 39 0.30 0.32 -7.41
N LYS A 40 -0.20 0.68 -6.23
CA LYS A 40 0.38 0.22 -4.95
C LYS A 40 0.33 -1.29 -4.80
N PHE A 41 -0.71 -1.95 -5.31
CA PHE A 41 -0.80 -3.41 -5.33
C PHE A 41 0.26 -4.06 -6.22
N LYS A 42 0.56 -3.47 -7.39
CA LYS A 42 1.65 -3.95 -8.25
C LYS A 42 3.02 -3.81 -7.57
N MET A 43 3.26 -2.68 -6.90
CA MET A 43 4.46 -2.45 -6.10
C MET A 43 4.59 -3.51 -5.00
N PHE A 44 3.53 -3.72 -4.22
CA PHE A 44 3.49 -4.76 -3.18
C PHE A 44 3.87 -6.15 -3.73
N LYS A 45 3.30 -6.56 -4.87
CA LYS A 45 3.68 -7.84 -5.50
C LYS A 45 5.13 -7.90 -5.93
N ALA A 46 5.71 -6.81 -6.43
CA ALA A 46 7.11 -6.76 -6.81
C ALA A 46 8.03 -6.84 -5.58
N ASP A 47 7.69 -6.11 -4.52
CA ASP A 47 8.41 -6.11 -3.24
C ASP A 47 8.43 -7.51 -2.60
N MET A 48 7.28 -8.20 -2.61
CA MET A 48 7.19 -9.57 -2.08
C MET A 48 8.01 -10.59 -2.88
N LYS A 49 8.03 -10.49 -4.21
CA LYS A 49 8.90 -11.34 -5.05
C LYS A 49 10.38 -11.13 -4.72
N ASN A 50 10.81 -9.86 -4.69
CA ASN A 50 12.19 -9.48 -4.39
C ASN A 50 12.61 -9.94 -2.99
N ALA A 51 11.73 -9.83 -1.99
CA ALA A 51 12.00 -10.29 -0.63
C ALA A 51 12.19 -11.81 -0.55
N THR A 52 11.48 -12.59 -1.37
CA THR A 52 11.63 -14.05 -1.44
C THR A 52 12.80 -14.53 -2.31
N GLY A 53 13.54 -13.62 -2.96
CA GLY A 53 14.72 -13.95 -3.77
C GLY A 53 14.43 -14.89 -4.95
N ARG A 54 13.19 -14.91 -5.45
CA ARG A 54 12.71 -15.77 -6.54
C ARG A 54 12.19 -14.98 -7.71
#